data_AF-A0A967ZD02-F1
#
_entry.id   AF-A0A967ZD02-F1
#
_cell.length_a   1.000
_cell.length_b   1.000
_cell.length_c   1.000
_cell.angle_alpha   90.00
_cell.angle_beta   90.00
_cell.angle_gamma   90.00
#
_symmetry.space_group_name_H-M   'P 1'
#
loop_
_entity.id
_entity.type
_entity.pdbx_description
1 polymer ?
#
loop_
_entity_poly.entity_id
_entity_poly.type
_entity_poly.pdbx_seq_one_letter_code
_entity_poly.pdbx_strand_id
1 'polypeptide(L)'
;MSKKYAVAVVGATGLVGEAMRQVLEEREFPVGRFVPLASARSAGRSVTFRGTEHVVEALDDFDFSGIDIALFSAGASVSAEAAPRAAAAGAVVIDNTSQ
;
A
#
# COMPACT_ATOMS: atom_id res chain seq x y z
N MET A 1 -0.22 21.10 -13.53
CA MET A 1 -0.74 19.85 -12.93
C MET A 1 0.23 19.41 -11.84
N SER A 2 -0.24 19.19 -10.61
CA SER A 2 0.63 18.62 -9.57
C SER A 2 1.00 17.17 -9.92
N LYS A 3 2.22 16.75 -9.60
CA LYS A 3 2.66 15.36 -9.80
C LYS A 3 1.75 14.44 -8.99
N LYS A 4 1.19 13.42 -9.65
CA LYS A 4 0.44 12.35 -8.98
C LYS A 4 1.31 11.11 -8.81
N TYR A 5 1.05 10.34 -7.76
CA TYR A 5 1.81 9.15 -7.40
C TYR A 5 0.95 7.89 -7.46
N ALA A 6 1.55 6.78 -7.89
CA ALA A 6 1.05 5.44 -7.65
C ALA A 6 1.45 5.02 -6.22
N VAL A 7 0.46 4.83 -5.35
CA VAL A 7 0.67 4.53 -3.93
C VAL A 7 0.14 3.14 -3.62
N ALA A 8 1.03 2.27 -3.14
CA ALA A 8 0.68 0.98 -2.57
C ALA A 8 0.60 1.09 -1.04
N VAL A 9 -0.42 0.47 -0.43
CA VAL A 9 -0.52 0.32 1.03
C VAL A 9 -0.52 -1.16 1.35
N VAL A 10 0.57 -1.64 1.94
CA VAL A 10 0.76 -3.03 2.35
C VAL A 10 0.26 -3.20 3.78
N GLY A 11 -0.74 -4.06 3.96
CA GLY A 11 -1.53 -4.14 5.20
C GLY A 11 -2.77 -3.24 5.18
N ALA A 12 -3.32 -2.93 4.01
CA ALA A 12 -4.43 -1.97 3.82
C ALA A 12 -5.72 -2.30 4.59
N THR A 13 -5.91 -3.57 4.98
CA THR A 13 -7.07 -4.05 5.75
C THR A 13 -6.88 -4.01 7.27
N GLY A 14 -5.69 -3.70 7.75
CA GLY A 14 -5.39 -3.54 9.18
C GLY A 14 -5.68 -2.12 9.67
N LEU A 15 -5.67 -1.94 10.99
CA LEU A 15 -5.99 -0.64 11.64
C LEU A 15 -5.06 0.49 11.18
N VAL A 16 -3.76 0.23 11.12
CA VAL A 16 -2.78 1.24 10.66
C VAL A 16 -2.89 1.48 9.16
N GLY A 17 -3.17 0.45 8.35
CA GLY A 17 -3.42 0.61 6.92
C GLY A 17 -4.68 1.44 6.63
N GLU A 18 -5.72 1.30 7.45
CA GLU A 18 -6.89 2.17 7.42
C GLU A 18 -6.55 3.62 7.79
N ALA A 19 -5.80 3.84 8.86
CA ALA A 19 -5.34 5.18 9.23
C ALA A 19 -4.47 5.82 8.12
N MET A 20 -3.58 5.04 7.48
CA MET A 20 -2.80 5.53 6.33
C MET A 20 -3.70 5.97 5.18
N ARG A 21 -4.75 5.22 4.84
CA ARG A 21 -5.74 5.62 3.82
C ARG A 21 -6.44 6.92 4.21
N GLN A 22 -6.95 7.01 5.44
CA GLN A 22 -7.64 8.22 5.94
C GLN A 22 -6.73 9.45 5.87
N VAL A 23 -5.48 9.35 6.34
CA VAL A 23 -4.52 10.46 6.28
C VAL A 23 -4.21 10.88 4.84
N LEU A 24 -4.06 9.93 3.90
CA LEU A 24 -3.88 10.25 2.48
C LEU A 24 -5.08 11.02 1.90
N GLU A 25 -6.29 10.73 2.36
CA GLU A 25 -7.51 11.44 1.98
C GLU A 25 -7.59 12.84 2.60
N GLU A 26 -7.47 12.93 3.94
CA GLU A 26 -7.55 14.19 4.70
C GLU A 26 -6.51 15.21 4.27
N ARG A 27 -5.32 14.74 3.88
CA ARG A 27 -4.22 15.60 3.42
C ARG A 27 -4.30 15.91 1.93
N GLU A 28 -5.34 15.44 1.25
CA GLU A 28 -5.52 15.53 -0.19
C GLU A 28 -4.25 15.10 -0.96
N PHE A 29 -3.54 14.08 -0.45
CA PHE A 29 -2.27 13.65 -1.02
C PHE A 29 -2.47 13.30 -2.49
N PRO A 30 -1.58 13.69 -3.42
CA PRO A 30 -1.84 13.55 -4.85
C PRO A 30 -1.68 12.10 -5.33
N VAL A 31 -2.54 11.19 -4.88
CA VAL A 31 -2.64 9.81 -5.35
C VAL A 31 -3.31 9.80 -6.73
N GLY A 32 -2.61 9.24 -7.73
CA GLY A 32 -3.13 8.97 -9.07
C GLY A 32 -3.64 7.54 -9.23
N ARG A 33 -2.91 6.57 -8.68
CA ARG A 33 -3.29 5.16 -8.61
C ARG A 33 -3.15 4.70 -7.16
N PHE A 34 -4.22 4.11 -6.61
CA PHE A 34 -4.22 3.54 -5.26
C PHE A 34 -4.25 2.02 -5.36
N VAL A 35 -3.33 1.34 -4.67
CA VAL A 35 -3.21 -0.12 -4.69
C VAL A 35 -3.22 -0.67 -3.25
N PRO A 36 -4.36 -1.17 -2.76
CA PRO A 36 -4.42 -1.81 -1.45
C PRO A 36 -3.90 -3.25 -1.53
N LEU A 37 -2.86 -3.55 -0.76
CA LEU A 37 -2.24 -4.87 -0.68
C LEU A 37 -2.42 -5.47 0.71
N ALA A 38 -2.69 -6.78 0.77
CA ALA A 38 -2.74 -7.54 2.01
C ALA A 38 -2.37 -9.00 1.78
N SER A 39 -2.46 -9.83 2.83
CA SER A 39 -2.27 -11.28 2.71
C SER A 39 -3.32 -11.92 1.80
N ALA A 40 -3.02 -13.10 1.26
CA ALA A 40 -3.95 -13.87 0.43
C ALA A 40 -5.32 -14.11 1.11
N ARG A 41 -5.36 -14.23 2.44
CA ARG A 41 -6.62 -14.32 3.22
C ARG A 41 -7.53 -13.10 3.06
N SER A 42 -6.94 -11.93 2.85
CA SER A 42 -7.67 -10.66 2.75
C SER A 42 -7.86 -10.19 1.31
N ALA A 43 -7.20 -10.83 0.35
CA ALA A 43 -7.39 -10.54 -1.07
C ALA A 43 -8.85 -10.78 -1.49
N GLY A 44 -9.35 -9.94 -2.40
CA GLY A 44 -10.75 -9.96 -2.84
C GLY A 44 -11.73 -9.24 -1.91
N ARG A 45 -11.30 -8.83 -0.70
CA ARG A 45 -12.07 -7.85 0.09
C ARG A 45 -12.01 -6.47 -0.56
N SER A 46 -12.96 -5.61 -0.24
CA SER A 46 -12.92 -4.19 -0.65
C SER A 46 -12.47 -3.30 0.50
N VAL A 47 -11.72 -2.25 0.18
CA VAL A 47 -11.49 -1.09 1.04
C VAL A 47 -11.92 0.17 0.30
N THR A 48 -12.45 1.15 1.03
CA THR A 48 -12.80 2.45 0.43
C THR A 48 -11.59 3.38 0.44
N PHE A 49 -11.36 4.07 -0.67
CA PHE A 49 -10.44 5.21 -0.75
C PHE A 49 -11.07 6.31 -1.59
N ARG A 50 -11.21 7.52 -1.03
CA ARG A 50 -11.88 8.67 -1.69
C ARG A 50 -13.28 8.36 -2.21
N GLY A 51 -14.07 7.67 -1.38
CA GLY A 51 -15.44 7.26 -1.72
C GLY A 51 -15.54 6.19 -2.83
N THR A 52 -14.42 5.67 -3.32
CA THR A 52 -14.38 4.59 -4.31
C THR A 52 -13.97 3.28 -3.64
N GLU A 53 -14.63 2.17 -3.98
CA GLU A 53 -14.19 0.85 -3.51
C GLU A 53 -13.02 0.34 -4.35
N HIS A 54 -12.00 -0.17 -3.66
CA HIS A 54 -10.83 -0.80 -4.25
C HIS A 54 -10.74 -2.23 -3.73
N VAL A 55 -10.63 -3.17 -4.67
CA VAL A 55 -10.40 -4.59 -4.34
C VAL A 55 -8.95 -4.74 -3.86
N VAL A 56 -8.80 -5.39 -2.71
CA VAL A 56 -7.51 -5.72 -2.10
C VAL A 56 -6.83 -6.81 -2.92
N GLU A 57 -5.60 -6.55 -3.36
CA GLU A 57 -4.77 -7.51 -4.09
C GLU A 57 -3.86 -8.30 -3.11
N ALA A 58 -3.51 -9.52 -3.49
CA ALA A 58 -2.60 -10.36 -2.71
C ALA A 58 -1.16 -9.85 -2.85
N LEU A 59 -0.46 -9.71 -1.73
CA LEU A 59 0.91 -9.20 -1.69
C LEU A 59 1.95 -10.18 -2.29
N ASP A 60 1.77 -11.48 -2.04
CA ASP A 60 2.83 -12.49 -2.22
C ASP A 60 3.43 -12.45 -3.63
N ASP A 61 2.60 -12.33 -4.67
CA ASP A 61 3.03 -12.28 -6.08
C ASP A 61 2.85 -10.91 -6.73
N PHE A 62 2.67 -9.85 -5.92
CA PHE A 62 2.46 -8.52 -6.46
C PHE A 62 3.73 -7.98 -7.14
N ASP A 63 3.56 -7.45 -8.36
CA ASP A 63 4.58 -6.72 -9.11
C ASP A 63 4.54 -5.23 -8.73
N PHE A 64 5.59 -4.77 -8.06
CA PHE A 64 5.73 -3.38 -7.64
C PHE A 64 6.15 -2.42 -8.77
N SER A 65 6.32 -2.90 -10.00
CA SER A 65 6.64 -2.06 -11.16
C SER A 65 5.62 -0.93 -11.34
N GLY A 66 6.13 0.30 -11.42
CA GLY A 66 5.29 1.50 -11.55
C GLY A 66 4.60 1.96 -10.27
N ILE A 67 4.96 1.41 -9.10
CA ILE A 67 4.62 2.00 -7.80
C ILE A 67 5.67 3.05 -7.44
N ASP A 68 5.23 4.27 -7.15
CA ASP A 68 6.13 5.35 -6.72
C ASP A 68 6.43 5.27 -5.22
N ILE A 69 5.40 4.98 -4.42
CA ILE A 69 5.46 4.97 -2.96
C ILE A 69 4.77 3.72 -2.43
N ALA A 70 5.44 2.99 -1.53
CA ALA A 70 4.87 1.84 -0.86
C ALA A 70 4.93 2.05 0.66
N LEU A 71 3.74 2.14 1.29
CA LEU A 71 3.58 2.28 2.74
C LEU A 71 3.36 0.89 3.35
N PHE A 72 4.21 0.48 4.29
CA PHE A 72 4.15 -0.85 4.88
C PHE A 72 3.66 -0.80 6.33
N SER A 73 2.67 -1.63 6.63
CA SER A 73 2.22 -1.94 7.99
C SER A 73 1.62 -3.35 8.04
N ALA A 74 2.42 -4.37 7.70
CA ALA A 74 1.99 -5.77 7.60
C ALA A 74 2.77 -6.74 8.51
N GLY A 75 3.58 -6.21 9.44
CA GLY A 75 4.42 -7.00 10.35
C GLY A 75 5.84 -7.24 9.82
N ALA A 76 6.77 -7.52 10.74
CA ALA A 76 8.21 -7.56 10.46
C ALA A 76 8.60 -8.63 9.42
N SER A 77 8.03 -9.83 9.51
CA SER A 77 8.33 -10.92 8.57
C SER A 77 7.88 -10.60 7.15
N VAL A 78 6.68 -10.04 7.00
CA VAL A 78 6.15 -9.61 5.69
C VAL A 78 6.99 -8.48 5.12
N SER A 79 7.38 -7.52 5.95
CA SER A 79 8.22 -6.41 5.49
C SER A 79 9.61 -6.88 5.04
N ALA A 80 10.24 -7.78 5.79
CA ALA A 80 11.56 -8.33 5.47
C ALA A 80 11.63 -8.96 4.05
N GLU A 81 10.52 -9.49 3.54
CA GLU A 81 10.44 -10.07 2.20
C GLU A 81 9.96 -9.05 1.14
N ALA A 82 8.91 -8.29 1.44
CA ALA A 82 8.23 -7.47 0.44
C ALA A 82 8.83 -6.05 0.29
N ALA A 83 9.40 -5.47 1.35
CA ALA A 83 10.03 -4.16 1.26
C ALA A 83 11.24 -4.13 0.31
N PRO A 84 12.17 -5.11 0.35
CA PRO A 84 13.26 -5.18 -0.63
C PRO A 84 12.77 -5.33 -2.07
N ARG A 85 11.71 -6.12 -2.31
CA ARG A 85 11.09 -6.28 -3.64
C ARG A 85 10.54 -4.97 -4.17
N ALA A 86 9.80 -4.23 -3.34
CA ALA A 86 9.24 -2.93 -3.71
C ALA A 86 10.34 -1.91 -4.01
N ALA A 87 11.37 -1.83 -3.16
CA ALA A 87 12.51 -0.94 -3.38
C ALA A 87 13.29 -1.30 -4.66
N ALA A 88 13.51 -2.58 -4.93
CA ALA A 88 14.17 -3.05 -6.15
C ALA A 88 13.38 -2.73 -7.43
N ALA A 89 12.05 -2.67 -7.35
CA ALA A 89 11.17 -2.24 -8.44
C ALA A 89 11.12 -0.70 -8.62
N GLY A 90 11.80 0.06 -7.76
CA GLY A 90 11.93 1.52 -7.84
C GLY A 90 11.00 2.31 -6.93
N ALA A 91 10.20 1.66 -6.08
CA ALA A 91 9.34 2.35 -5.14
C ALA A 91 10.13 2.94 -3.96
N VAL A 92 9.73 4.12 -3.49
CA VAL A 92 10.16 4.62 -2.18
C VAL A 92 9.38 3.87 -1.11
N VAL A 93 10.09 3.11 -0.28
CA VAL A 93 9.50 2.31 0.80
C VAL A 93 9.51 3.09 2.11
N ILE A 94 8.35 3.19 2.75
CA ILE A 94 8.17 3.73 4.10
C ILE A 94 7.59 2.62 4.97
N ASP A 95 8.41 2.08 5.87
CA ASP A 95 8.09 0.88 6.62
C ASP A 95 7.81 1.16 8.09
N ASN A 96 6.55 1.00 8.49
CA ASN A 96 6.10 1.06 9.88
C ASN A 96 6.09 -0.35 10.48
N THR A 97 7.25 -1.01 10.50
CA THR A 97 7.46 -2.25 11.23
C THR A 97 8.79 -2.20 11.98
N SER A 98 8.87 -2.91 13.10
CA SER A 98 10.09 -3.05 13.88
C SER A 98 10.74 -4.40 13.53
N GLN A 99 11.99 -4.38 13.08
CA GLN A 99 12.79 -5.60 12.89
C GLN A 99 13.22 -6.21 14.22
#